data_AF-A0A1P8NGS7-F1
#
_entry.id   AF-A0A1P8NGS7-F1
#
_cell.length_a   1.000
_cell.length_b   1.000
_cell.length_c   1.000
_cell.angle_alpha   90.00
_cell.angle_beta   90.00
_cell.angle_gamma   90.00
#
_symmetry.space_group_name_H-M   'P 1'
#
loop_
_entity.id
_entity.type
_entity.pdbx_description
1 polymer ?
#
loop_
_entity_poly.entity_id
_entity_poly.type
_entity_poly.pdbx_seq_one_letter_code
_entity_poly.pdbx_strand_id
1 'polypeptide(L)'
;MAALSDTITQAIDRARKAENGRHAELLINDGPLRQTVIALKQGVRLAEHNSPPAASIQVIRGAVRVTGEEEAVLETGVVEALTHHRHAVEALDDSVFLLTTVTSVPGSESHGGHMSTTGELLPVREEEMTETEQATAHAEMDHESGGGRTDR
;
A
#
# COMPACT_ATOMS: atom_id res chain seq x y z
N MET A 1 4.22 -16.06 23.80
CA MET A 1 3.70 -16.56 22.50
C MET A 1 2.28 -17.04 22.73
N ALA A 2 1.29 -16.53 21.99
CA ALA A 2 -0.07 -17.06 22.02
C ALA A 2 -0.20 -18.16 20.96
N ALA A 3 -0.97 -19.21 21.25
CA ALA A 3 -1.28 -20.23 20.27
C ALA A 3 -2.28 -19.66 19.26
N LEU A 4 -1.87 -19.54 18.00
CA LEU A 4 -2.69 -18.93 16.94
C LEU A 4 -4.07 -19.62 16.83
N SER A 5 -4.13 -20.94 16.96
CA SER A 5 -5.36 -21.74 16.92
C SER A 5 -6.38 -21.33 18.00
N ASP A 6 -5.92 -21.04 19.22
CA ASP A 6 -6.78 -20.61 20.32
C ASP A 6 -7.30 -19.19 20.07
N THR A 7 -6.41 -18.28 19.64
CA THR A 7 -6.80 -16.91 19.28
C THR A 7 -7.85 -16.92 18.17
N ILE A 8 -7.70 -17.72 17.12
CA ILE A 8 -8.69 -17.83 16.03
C ILE A 8 -10.06 -18.22 16.57
N THR A 9 -10.10 -19.25 17.41
CA THR A 9 -11.34 -19.77 17.99
C THR A 9 -12.02 -18.73 18.87
N GLN A 10 -11.26 -18.07 19.74
CA GLN A 10 -11.79 -17.04 20.62
C GLN A 10 -12.23 -15.79 19.86
N ALA A 11 -11.49 -15.39 18.81
CA ALA A 11 -11.78 -14.19 18.05
C ALA A 11 -13.15 -14.26 17.37
N ILE A 12 -13.48 -15.38 16.72
CA ILE A 12 -14.79 -15.51 16.07
C ILE A 12 -15.94 -15.60 17.09
N ASP A 13 -15.73 -16.24 18.23
CA ASP A 13 -16.73 -16.28 19.29
C ASP A 13 -16.99 -14.91 19.91
N ARG A 14 -15.95 -14.06 20.01
CA ARG A 14 -16.10 -12.67 20.43
C ARG A 14 -16.79 -11.83 19.37
N ALA A 15 -16.41 -11.97 18.10
CA ALA A 15 -17.03 -11.24 16.98
C ALA A 15 -18.53 -11.52 16.88
N ARG A 16 -18.96 -12.77 17.07
CA ARG A 16 -20.38 -13.17 17.08
C ARG A 16 -21.21 -12.50 18.18
N LYS A 17 -20.59 -12.24 19.34
CA LYS A 17 -21.24 -11.64 20.52
C LYS A 17 -21.17 -10.11 20.52
N ALA A 18 -20.26 -9.51 19.76
CA ALA A 18 -20.09 -8.07 19.69
C ALA A 18 -21.22 -7.41 18.87
N GLU A 19 -21.72 -6.26 19.33
CA GLU A 19 -22.77 -5.51 18.61
C GLU A 19 -22.36 -5.11 17.19
N ASN A 20 -21.07 -4.78 17.01
CA ASN A 20 -20.50 -4.43 15.71
C ASN A 20 -20.10 -5.66 14.87
N GLY A 21 -20.29 -6.87 15.39
CA GLY A 21 -20.02 -8.12 14.69
C GLY A 21 -18.55 -8.40 14.36
N ARG A 22 -17.59 -7.70 15.00
CA ARG A 22 -16.16 -7.86 14.72
C ARG A 22 -15.30 -7.90 15.98
N HIS A 23 -14.16 -8.57 15.88
CA HIS A 23 -13.12 -8.57 16.91
C HIS A 23 -11.75 -8.51 16.25
N ALA A 24 -10.78 -7.87 16.92
CA ALA A 24 -9.40 -7.80 16.47
C ALA A 24 -8.47 -8.04 17.66
N GLU A 25 -7.47 -8.91 17.48
CA GLU A 25 -6.46 -9.25 18.47
C GLU A 25 -5.07 -9.07 17.87
N LEU A 26 -4.29 -8.12 18.41
CA LEU A 26 -2.92 -7.84 17.97
C LEU A 26 -1.97 -8.90 18.55
N LEU A 27 -1.34 -9.68 17.68
CA LEU A 27 -0.43 -10.78 18.03
C LEU A 27 1.03 -10.34 18.06
N ILE A 28 1.47 -9.62 17.04
CA ILE A 28 2.85 -9.13 16.91
C ILE A 28 2.84 -7.62 16.77
N ASN A 29 3.70 -6.98 17.55
CA ASN A 29 4.00 -5.55 17.48
C ASN A 29 5.50 -5.39 17.66
N ASP A 30 6.23 -5.31 16.54
CA ASP A 30 7.69 -5.19 16.53
C ASP A 30 8.11 -4.15 15.47
N GLY A 31 8.63 -3.00 15.91
CA GLY A 31 8.94 -1.89 15.02
C GLY A 31 7.74 -1.49 14.14
N PRO A 32 7.85 -1.50 12.80
CA PRO A 32 6.73 -1.21 11.89
C PRO A 32 5.81 -2.43 11.65
N LEU A 33 6.19 -3.64 12.06
CA LEU A 33 5.42 -4.85 11.81
C LEU A 33 4.23 -4.94 12.77
N ARG A 34 3.04 -5.17 12.23
CA ARG A 34 1.85 -5.60 12.98
C ARG A 34 1.35 -6.90 12.40
N GLN A 35 0.98 -7.84 13.27
CA GLN A 35 0.17 -8.99 12.89
C GLN A 35 -1.06 -9.04 13.77
N THR A 36 -2.24 -8.98 13.16
CA THR A 36 -3.53 -8.91 13.86
C THR A 36 -4.43 -10.01 13.36
N VAL A 37 -5.00 -10.81 14.27
CA VAL A 37 -6.13 -11.67 13.93
C VAL A 37 -7.39 -10.82 13.92
N ILE A 38 -8.11 -10.84 12.81
CA ILE A 38 -9.39 -10.15 12.68
C ILE A 38 -10.46 -11.19 12.43
N ALA A 39 -11.53 -11.13 13.20
CA ALA A 39 -12.70 -11.97 13.04
C ALA A 39 -13.93 -11.11 12.74
N LEU A 40 -14.70 -11.52 11.75
CA LEU A 40 -15.91 -10.87 11.27
C LEU A 40 -17.04 -11.89 11.25
N LYS A 41 -18.21 -11.50 11.78
CA LYS A 41 -19.46 -12.22 11.53
C LYS A 41 -19.86 -12.06 10.06
N GLN A 42 -20.52 -13.06 9.48
CA GLN A 42 -21.07 -12.95 8.13
C GLN A 42 -21.82 -11.63 7.89
N GLY A 43 -21.58 -10.99 6.74
CA GLY A 43 -22.16 -9.72 6.32
C GLY A 43 -21.55 -8.49 6.99
N VAL A 44 -20.62 -8.66 7.94
CA VAL A 44 -19.90 -7.52 8.55
C VAL A 44 -18.84 -7.02 7.60
N ARG A 45 -18.78 -5.70 7.47
CA ARG A 45 -17.83 -4.99 6.61
C ARG A 45 -16.88 -4.13 7.42
N LEU A 46 -15.59 -4.28 7.16
CA LEU A 46 -14.60 -3.24 7.43
C LEU A 46 -14.73 -2.20 6.31
N ALA A 47 -15.21 -1.01 6.68
CA ALA A 47 -15.43 0.08 5.74
C ALA A 47 -14.14 0.47 5.00
N GLU A 48 -14.34 1.20 3.91
CA GLU A 48 -13.24 1.70 3.09
C GLU A 48 -12.22 2.48 3.94
N HIS A 49 -10.95 2.10 3.85
CA HIS A 49 -9.87 2.72 4.61
C HIS A 49 -8.58 2.76 3.80
N ASN A 50 -7.68 3.69 4.16
CA ASN A 50 -6.37 3.78 3.51
C ASN A 50 -5.51 2.57 3.88
N SER A 51 -4.78 2.05 2.89
CA SER A 51 -3.81 0.98 3.10
C SER A 51 -2.53 1.51 3.74
N PRO A 52 -1.89 0.71 4.61
CA PRO A 52 -0.53 0.98 5.06
C PRO A 52 0.47 0.82 3.89
N PRO A 53 1.74 1.24 4.07
CA PRO A 53 2.80 1.07 3.06
C PRO A 53 2.93 -0.34 2.47
N ALA A 54 2.67 -1.38 3.27
CA ALA A 54 2.51 -2.74 2.77
C ALA A 54 1.57 -3.53 3.70
N ALA A 55 0.74 -4.40 3.13
CA ALA A 55 -0.08 -5.32 3.89
C ALA A 55 -0.36 -6.63 3.14
N SER A 56 -0.61 -7.69 3.89
CA SER A 56 -1.17 -8.92 3.39
C SER A 56 -2.33 -9.40 4.26
N ILE A 57 -3.24 -10.13 3.63
CA ILE A 57 -4.35 -10.83 4.28
C ILE A 57 -4.19 -12.33 4.03
N GLN A 58 -4.27 -13.13 5.09
CA GLN A 58 -4.35 -14.58 5.01
C GLN A 58 -5.68 -15.03 5.61
N VAL A 59 -6.56 -15.62 4.80
CA VAL A 59 -7.83 -16.15 5.30
C VAL A 59 -7.59 -17.49 5.97
N ILE A 60 -7.95 -17.61 7.23
CA ILE A 60 -7.76 -18.81 8.03
C ILE A 60 -9.06 -19.61 8.16
N ARG A 61 -10.20 -18.92 8.15
CA ARG A 61 -11.54 -19.50 8.20
C ARG A 61 -12.49 -18.61 7.40
N GLY A 62 -13.44 -19.26 6.70
CA GLY A 62 -14.50 -18.59 5.96
C GLY A 62 -14.01 -18.06 4.62
N ALA A 63 -14.69 -17.02 4.14
CA ALA A 63 -14.37 -16.32 2.91
C ALA A 63 -14.68 -14.83 3.05
N VAL A 64 -13.82 -13.99 2.47
CA VAL A 64 -13.99 -12.53 2.47
C VAL A 64 -13.93 -11.99 1.05
N ARG A 65 -14.68 -10.92 0.80
CA ARG A 65 -14.52 -10.08 -0.39
C ARG A 65 -13.68 -8.87 -0.04
N VAL A 66 -12.61 -8.64 -0.79
CA VAL A 66 -11.82 -7.42 -0.74
C VAL A 66 -12.22 -6.56 -1.93
N THR A 67 -12.66 -5.33 -1.66
CA THR A 67 -13.02 -4.36 -2.71
C THR A 67 -12.00 -3.24 -2.74
N GLY A 68 -11.49 -2.88 -3.92
CA GLY A 68 -10.54 -1.78 -4.11
C GLY A 68 -10.46 -1.40 -5.59
N GLU A 69 -9.25 -1.36 -6.15
CA GLU A 69 -9.04 -1.21 -7.59
C GLU A 69 -9.57 -2.44 -8.37
N GLU A 70 -9.27 -3.63 -7.87
CA GLU A 70 -9.85 -4.89 -8.33
C GLU A 70 -10.60 -5.55 -7.16
N GLU A 71 -11.73 -6.20 -7.47
CA GLU A 71 -12.48 -6.98 -6.49
C GLU A 71 -11.98 -8.44 -6.52
N ALA A 72 -11.67 -8.97 -5.34
CA ALA A 72 -11.25 -10.36 -5.17
C ALA A 72 -12.02 -11.03 -4.03
N VAL A 73 -12.32 -12.32 -4.19
CA VAL A 73 -12.85 -13.18 -3.14
C VAL A 73 -11.74 -14.10 -2.66
N LEU A 74 -11.45 -14.05 -1.37
CA LEU A 74 -10.40 -14.83 -0.71
C LEU A 74 -11.04 -15.91 0.14
N GLU A 75 -10.76 -17.17 -0.20
CA GLU A 75 -11.21 -18.34 0.55
C GLU A 75 -10.16 -18.77 1.58
N THR A 76 -10.57 -19.68 2.48
CA THR A 76 -9.67 -20.26 3.48
C THR A 76 -8.39 -20.83 2.86
N GLY A 77 -7.24 -20.46 3.42
CA GLY A 77 -5.91 -20.85 2.95
C GLY A 77 -5.29 -19.88 1.94
N VAL A 78 -6.08 -18.94 1.38
CA VAL A 78 -5.56 -17.92 0.47
C VAL A 78 -4.78 -16.84 1.24
N VAL A 79 -3.66 -16.44 0.66
CA VAL A 79 -2.85 -15.29 1.09
C VAL A 79 -2.76 -14.33 -0.08
N GLU A 80 -3.04 -13.05 0.16
CA GLU A 80 -2.98 -12.01 -0.86
C GLU A 80 -2.34 -10.73 -0.31
N ALA A 81 -1.60 -10.02 -1.16
CA ALA A 81 -1.12 -8.67 -0.85
C ALA A 81 -2.28 -7.69 -1.04
N LEU A 82 -2.52 -6.82 -0.06
CA LEU A 82 -3.56 -5.79 -0.19
C LEU A 82 -3.03 -4.63 -1.04
N THR A 83 -3.91 -4.04 -1.87
CA THR A 83 -3.57 -2.91 -2.73
C THR A 83 -3.13 -1.70 -1.90
N HIS A 84 -2.30 -0.81 -2.46
CA HIS A 84 -1.92 0.46 -1.82
C HIS A 84 -3.05 1.51 -1.89
N HIS A 85 -4.21 1.13 -2.43
CA HIS A 85 -5.38 1.97 -2.57
C HIS A 85 -6.35 1.75 -1.42
N ARG A 86 -7.29 2.69 -1.28
CA ARG A 86 -8.39 2.49 -0.35
C ARG A 86 -9.16 1.23 -0.71
N HIS A 87 -9.43 0.42 0.31
CA HIS A 87 -10.15 -0.83 0.13
C HIS A 87 -11.07 -1.10 1.31
N ALA A 88 -12.05 -1.96 1.09
CA ALA A 88 -12.96 -2.47 2.12
C ALA A 88 -12.90 -4.00 2.13
N VAL A 89 -13.29 -4.60 3.26
CA VAL A 89 -13.33 -6.05 3.42
C VAL A 89 -14.70 -6.44 3.96
N GLU A 90 -15.39 -7.34 3.27
CA GLU A 90 -16.69 -7.88 3.67
C GLU A 90 -16.59 -9.38 3.92
N ALA A 91 -17.16 -9.83 5.04
CA ALA A 91 -17.24 -11.24 5.37
C ALA A 91 -18.39 -11.93 4.63
N LEU A 92 -18.08 -12.86 3.72
CA LEU A 92 -19.08 -13.67 3.01
C LEU A 92 -19.60 -14.82 3.88
N ASP A 93 -18.75 -15.29 4.80
CA ASP A 93 -19.06 -16.22 5.89
C ASP A 93 -18.53 -15.66 7.23
N ASP A 94 -18.85 -16.31 8.35
CA ASP A 94 -18.11 -16.12 9.60
C ASP A 94 -16.62 -16.37 9.38
N SER A 95 -15.84 -15.29 9.34
CA SER A 95 -14.50 -15.29 8.79
C SER A 95 -13.47 -14.88 9.81
N VAL A 96 -12.30 -15.51 9.75
CA VAL A 96 -11.11 -15.14 10.53
C VAL A 96 -9.93 -15.07 9.59
N PHE A 97 -9.19 -13.97 9.63
CA PHE A 97 -8.00 -13.77 8.83
C PHE A 97 -6.88 -13.13 9.64
N LEU A 98 -5.64 -13.43 9.25
CA LEU A 98 -4.45 -12.74 9.74
C LEU A 98 -4.17 -11.56 8.82
N LEU A 99 -4.24 -10.35 9.37
CA LEU A 99 -3.77 -9.14 8.73
C LEU A 99 -2.33 -8.88 9.17
N THR A 100 -1.40 -8.88 8.21
CA THR A 100 -0.03 -8.42 8.43
C THR A 100 0.14 -7.06 7.80
N THR A 101 0.65 -6.07 8.54
CA THR A 101 0.92 -4.73 8.02
C THR A 101 2.33 -4.26 8.38
N VAL A 102 2.87 -3.42 7.51
CA VAL A 102 4.07 -2.61 7.75
C VAL A 102 3.61 -1.16 7.86
N THR A 103 3.68 -0.58 9.06
CA THR A 103 3.09 0.75 9.34
C THR A 103 3.96 1.93 8.90
N SER A 104 5.24 1.68 8.61
CA SER A 104 6.16 2.67 8.07
C SER A 104 7.30 1.99 7.31
N VAL A 105 7.76 2.65 6.26
CA VAL A 105 9.00 2.31 5.55
C VAL A 105 9.82 3.59 5.51
N PRO A 106 11.11 3.58 5.92
CA PRO A 106 11.94 4.78 5.84
C PRO A 106 11.93 5.37 4.42
N GLY A 107 11.62 6.66 4.30
CA GLY A 107 11.52 7.34 3.00
C GLY A 107 10.20 7.11 2.24
N SER A 108 9.19 6.45 2.83
CA SER A 108 7.85 6.31 2.25
C SER A 108 6.81 6.94 3.18
N GLU A 109 6.09 7.95 2.70
CA GLU A 109 4.94 8.49 3.43
C GLU A 109 3.75 7.52 3.35
N SER A 110 3.01 7.41 4.46
CA SER A 110 1.73 6.71 4.48
C SER A 110 0.77 7.38 3.49
N HIS A 111 0.27 6.62 2.51
CA HIS A 111 -0.58 7.16 1.44
C HIS A 111 -1.91 7.69 2.01
N GLY A 112 -1.94 8.99 2.26
CA GLY A 112 -3.04 9.69 2.90
C GLY A 112 -2.72 11.17 3.11
N GLY A 113 -2.29 11.87 2.07
CA GLY A 113 -1.98 13.31 2.13
C GLY A 113 -2.03 13.94 0.75
N HIS A 114 -2.78 15.03 0.64
CA HIS A 114 -2.82 15.92 -0.52
C HIS A 114 -1.43 16.26 -1.04
N MET A 115 -1.27 16.34 -2.37
CA MET A 115 -0.26 17.18 -3.01
C MET A 115 -0.45 18.61 -2.53
N SER A 116 0.21 18.98 -1.44
CA SER A 116 0.44 20.37 -1.10
C SER A 116 1.75 20.76 -1.74
N THR A 117 1.65 21.48 -2.85
CA THR A 117 2.76 22.27 -3.39
C THR A 117 3.25 23.21 -2.29
N THR A 118 4.33 22.83 -1.61
CA THR A 118 5.20 23.76 -0.88
C THR A 118 6.60 23.19 -1.00
N GLY A 119 7.47 24.01 -1.58
CA GLY A 119 8.70 23.56 -2.22
C GLY A 119 9.76 23.07 -1.25
N GLU A 120 10.32 21.92 -1.59
CA GLU A 120 11.72 21.63 -1.37
C GLU A 120 12.33 21.26 -2.72
N LEU A 121 13.30 22.07 -3.15
CA LEU A 121 14.14 21.83 -4.30
C LEU A 121 14.91 20.53 -4.07
N LEU A 122 14.66 19.51 -4.91
CA LEU A 122 15.57 18.38 -5.02
C LEU A 122 16.90 18.89 -5.61
N PRO A 123 18.07 18.44 -5.12
CA PRO A 123 19.32 18.77 -5.79
C PRO A 123 19.29 18.13 -7.18
N VAL A 124 19.46 18.98 -8.19
CA VAL A 124 19.72 18.55 -9.57
C VAL A 124 20.95 17.66 -9.52
N ARG A 125 20.82 16.40 -9.94
CA ARG A 125 22.01 15.59 -10.23
C ARG A 125 22.63 16.22 -11.47
N GLU A 126 23.77 16.87 -11.30
CA GLU A 126 24.65 17.18 -12.43
C GLU A 126 25.11 15.84 -12.99
N GLU A 127 24.49 15.40 -14.08
CA GLU A 127 25.06 14.36 -14.91
C GLU A 127 26.31 14.99 -15.55
N GLU A 128 27.50 14.59 -15.07
CA GLU A 128 28.75 14.94 -15.73
C GLU A 128 28.68 14.42 -17.18
N MET A 129 28.48 15.34 -18.12
CA MET A 129 28.64 15.05 -19.54
C MET A 129 30.03 14.49 -19.76
N THR A 130 30.09 13.37 -20.47
CA THR A 130 31.36 12.79 -20.87
C THR A 130 32.07 13.72 -21.86
N GLU A 131 33.42 13.72 -21.90
CA GLU A 131 34.20 14.55 -22.84
C GLU A 131 33.78 14.39 -24.31
N THR A 132 33.14 13.26 -24.65
CA THR A 132 32.63 12.97 -26.00
C THR A 132 31.35 13.75 -26.33
N GLU A 133 30.50 14.03 -25.33
CA GLU A 133 29.25 14.78 -25.50
C GLU A 133 29.50 16.29 -25.58
N GLN A 134 30.52 16.80 -24.86
CA GLN A 134 30.94 18.21 -24.94
C GLN A 134 31.47 18.60 -26.32
N ALA A 135 32.15 17.68 -27.01
CA ALA A 135 32.67 17.93 -28.36
C ALA A 135 31.56 18.02 -29.43
N THR A 136 30.44 17.33 -29.22
CA THR A 136 29.31 17.32 -30.17
C THR A 136 28.47 18.58 -30.04
N ALA A 137 28.22 19.06 -28.81
CA ALA A 137 27.46 20.28 -28.56
C ALA A 137 28.15 21.56 -29.06
N HIS A 138 29.48 21.61 -29.02
CA HIS A 138 30.24 22.75 -29.57
C HIS A 138 30.19 22.84 -31.10
N ALA A 139 30.08 21.70 -31.79
CA ALA A 139 30.03 21.67 -33.25
C ALA A 139 28.67 22.11 -33.83
N GLU A 140 27.59 21.97 -33.07
CA GLU A 140 26.23 22.35 -33.53
C GLU A 140 25.91 23.84 -33.32
N MET A 141 26.56 24.53 -32.38
CA MET A 141 26.32 25.98 -32.15
C MET A 141 27.05 26.90 -33.14
N ASP A 142 28.08 26.42 -33.83
CA ASP A 142 28.87 27.23 -34.77
C ASP A 142 28.20 27.36 -36.16
N HIS A 143 27.07 26.71 -36.41
CA HIS A 143 26.44 26.68 -37.74
C HIS A 143 25.27 27.66 -37.95
N GLU A 144 24.71 28.29 -36.91
CA GLU A 144 23.54 29.19 -37.04
C GLU A 144 23.83 30.69 -36.95
N SER A 145 25.09 31.11 -36.75
CA SER A 145 25.48 32.53 -36.77
C SER A 145 26.24 32.90 -38.05
N GLY A 146 25.55 32.90 -39.21
CA GLY A 146 26.19 33.22 -40.49
C GLY A 146 25.25 33.70 -41.59
N GLY A 147 24.97 35.01 -41.62
CA GLY A 147 24.46 35.74 -42.79
C GLY A 147 23.03 36.30 -42.59
N GLY A 148 22.80 37.60 -42.45
CA GLY A 148 23.46 38.72 -43.10
C GLY A 148 22.51 39.31 -44.14
N ARG A 149 21.80 40.39 -43.78
CA ARG A 149 20.97 41.22 -44.67
C ARG A 149 21.77 41.75 -45.86
N THR A 150 21.19 41.75 -47.06
CA THR A 150 21.43 42.80 -48.08
C THR A 150 20.17 43.03 -48.92
N ASP A 151 19.89 44.30 -49.18
CA ASP A 151 18.76 44.88 -49.89
C ASP A 151 18.68 44.51 -51.39
N ARG A 152 17.44 44.32 -51.91
CA ARG A 152 16.88 45.10 -53.03
C ARG A 152 15.39 44.83 -53.23
#